data_AF-A0A9P1JQQ6-F1
#
_entry.id   AF-A0A9P1JQQ6-F1
#
_cell.length_a   1.000
_cell.length_b   1.000
_cell.length_c   1.000
_cell.angle_alpha   90.00
_cell.angle_beta   90.00
_cell.angle_gamma   90.00
#
_symmetry.space_group_name_H-M   'P 1'
#
loop_
_entity.id
_entity.type
_entity.pdbx_description
1 polymer ?
#
loop_
_entity_poly.entity_id
_entity_poly.type
_entity_poly.pdbx_seq_one_letter_code
_entity_poly.pdbx_strand_id
1 'polypeptide(L)'
;MSIDRAELERLLADRPTGNRSAMQAVRESYADIGLMRERGLSWAEISDVLAKLGVTARDNQPISPVTLRSAFFLVGNEERDGGADGEEEGGTTPRETLDAVHRAALAAGQPDDAEDAAPEPEMSEPEMPEPETAEPDMPDMADGATDGPPEAAVPEPEPAPEPAPVPEPAAVVPADPPEESTPAPVPEASPTQAPLSPAPTLKAPAAHVSTPQDSTSNRPWKGDRMLGTIFVLNDRGGVGKTLLSHHLMATAMLEGLQLKVVEYEVNERLNRLFGPEVVEHRRITQDFMNMMGSGDGFYEFWDQIGPELQRGGRLFDFGGNISQWFFNWAEVSGFDYYVGEGERLTFMVPVTVDLASLSTGMNTLERIATIAPKAKRVLVENGFSGPFSQLDDSQYARRKAEMVEREGVEVISMAPCTAPAWARLTGHRIDEVAQMTREDLVKLGMTPPVASRSLIIIHEWLRTMRQALSPYLRDAFNQSAGPAAKTGARQGAL
;
A
#
# COMPACT_ATOMS: atom_id res chain seq x y z
N MET A 1 43.15 11.10 -8.06
CA MET A 1 44.01 11.87 -7.15
C MET A 1 43.58 11.53 -5.73
N SER A 2 44.42 10.87 -4.93
CA SER A 2 44.10 10.56 -3.52
C SER A 2 44.19 11.84 -2.69
N ILE A 3 43.17 12.14 -1.88
CA ILE A 3 43.31 13.16 -0.83
C ILE A 3 44.38 12.69 0.14
N ASP A 4 45.31 13.58 0.48
CA ASP A 4 46.19 13.34 1.63
C ASP A 4 45.35 13.45 2.91
N ARG A 5 45.49 12.46 3.79
CA ARG A 5 44.70 12.32 5.03
C ARG A 5 44.74 13.60 5.89
N ALA A 6 45.85 14.32 5.86
CA ALA A 6 46.04 15.59 6.56
C ALA A 6 45.17 16.73 6.00
N GLU A 7 44.86 16.72 4.70
CA GLU A 7 44.00 17.72 4.04
C GLU A 7 42.53 17.50 4.42
N LEU A 8 42.12 16.23 4.58
CA LEU A 8 40.78 15.86 5.02
C LEU A 8 40.53 16.22 6.50
N GLU A 9 41.51 15.96 7.37
CA GLU A 9 41.45 16.35 8.78
C GLU A 9 41.40 17.87 8.95
N ARG A 10 42.07 18.63 8.08
CA ARG A 10 42.06 20.10 8.10
C ARG A 10 40.73 20.71 7.64
N LEU A 11 40.06 20.14 6.64
CA LEU A 11 38.77 20.64 6.15
C LEU A 11 37.64 20.50 7.18
N LEU A 12 37.80 19.61 8.16
CA LEU A 12 36.74 19.22 9.09
C LEU A 12 37.03 19.61 10.55
N ALA A 13 38.19 20.21 10.85
CA ALA A 13 38.63 20.58 12.20
C ALA A 13 37.82 21.72 12.86
N ASP A 14 37.17 22.58 12.06
CA ASP A 14 36.44 23.77 12.57
C ASP A 14 34.95 23.52 12.86
N ARG A 15 34.50 22.26 12.79
CA ARG A 15 33.07 21.95 12.93
C ARG A 15 32.66 21.64 14.36
N PRO A 16 31.45 22.05 14.78
CA PRO A 16 30.98 21.82 16.14
C PRO A 16 30.81 20.31 16.38
N THR A 17 31.39 19.79 17.46
CA THR A 17 31.24 18.40 17.92
C THR A 17 30.01 18.26 18.82
N GLY A 18 29.29 17.14 18.76
CA GLY A 18 28.14 16.86 19.65
C GLY A 18 27.16 15.82 19.12
N ASN A 19 26.30 15.31 20.01
CA ASN A 19 25.24 14.35 19.67
C ASN A 19 24.26 14.97 18.67
N ARG A 20 24.19 14.41 17.46
CA ARG A 20 23.24 14.83 16.41
C ARG A 20 22.48 13.62 15.86
N SER A 21 21.33 13.89 15.24
CA SER A 21 20.69 12.89 14.39
C SER A 21 21.55 12.64 13.15
N ALA A 22 21.48 11.44 12.58
CA ALA A 22 22.22 11.12 11.35
C ALA A 22 21.86 12.06 10.20
N MET A 23 20.58 12.47 10.08
CA MET A 23 20.11 13.44 9.09
C MET A 23 20.80 14.81 9.24
N GLN A 24 20.93 15.31 10.47
CA GLN A 24 21.56 16.60 10.72
C GLN A 24 23.07 16.56 10.48
N ALA A 25 23.72 15.48 10.95
CA ALA A 25 25.14 15.24 10.68
C ALA A 25 25.43 15.17 9.16
N VAL A 26 24.57 14.51 8.40
CA VAL A 26 24.70 14.44 6.95
C VAL A 26 24.43 15.77 6.28
N ARG A 27 23.42 16.54 6.70
CA ARG A 27 23.13 17.86 6.14
C ARG A 27 24.31 18.81 6.30
N GLU A 28 24.93 18.80 7.47
CA GLU A 28 26.09 19.65 7.72
C GLU A 28 27.31 19.19 6.90
N SER A 29 27.52 17.89 6.75
CA SER A 29 28.64 17.31 6.00
C SER A 29 28.33 16.97 4.53
N TYR A 30 27.22 17.46 3.96
CA TYR A 30 26.70 16.97 2.68
C TYR A 30 27.69 17.16 1.52
N ALA A 31 28.25 18.37 1.37
CA ALA A 31 29.26 18.66 0.36
C ALA A 31 30.53 17.80 0.51
N ASP A 32 30.96 17.56 1.75
CA ASP A 32 32.16 16.77 2.06
C ASP A 32 31.93 15.28 1.72
N ILE A 33 30.75 14.74 2.07
CA ILE A 33 30.34 13.38 1.72
C ILE A 33 30.25 13.22 0.20
N GLY A 34 29.67 14.21 -0.50
CA GLY A 34 29.61 14.25 -1.96
C GLY A 34 31.00 14.19 -2.60
N LEU A 35 31.94 15.03 -2.11
CA LEU A 35 33.32 15.05 -2.58
C LEU A 35 34.04 13.71 -2.32
N MET A 36 33.85 13.09 -1.15
CA MET A 36 34.42 11.77 -0.85
C MET A 36 33.87 10.69 -1.80
N ARG A 37 32.57 10.74 -2.12
CA ARG A 37 31.93 9.84 -3.10
C ARG A 37 32.48 10.04 -4.51
N GLU A 38 32.64 11.27 -4.95
CA GLU A 38 33.24 11.60 -6.26
C GLU A 38 34.69 11.11 -6.37
N ARG A 39 35.43 11.11 -5.25
CA ARG A 39 36.80 10.58 -5.18
C ARG A 39 36.86 9.06 -4.99
N GLY A 40 35.71 8.38 -5.04
CA GLY A 40 35.62 6.92 -5.08
C GLY A 40 35.61 6.24 -3.73
N LEU A 41 35.45 6.96 -2.62
CA LEU A 41 35.34 6.33 -1.30
C LEU A 41 34.02 5.55 -1.18
N SER A 42 34.11 4.37 -0.59
CA SER A 42 32.96 3.57 -0.18
C SER A 42 32.24 4.20 1.02
N TRP A 43 30.96 3.89 1.20
CA TRP A 43 30.19 4.37 2.36
C TRP A 43 30.78 3.94 3.70
N ALA A 44 31.49 2.81 3.75
CA ALA A 44 32.21 2.35 4.93
C ALA A 44 33.40 3.27 5.26
N GLU A 45 34.21 3.61 4.25
CA GLU A 45 35.35 4.52 4.43
C GLU A 45 34.89 5.93 4.83
N ILE A 46 33.79 6.42 4.25
CA ILE A 46 33.21 7.73 4.60
C ILE A 46 32.68 7.71 6.04
N SER A 47 31.97 6.65 6.44
CA SER A 47 31.51 6.45 7.83
C SER A 47 32.68 6.47 8.82
N ASP A 48 33.77 5.75 8.53
CA ASP A 48 34.95 5.69 9.38
C ASP A 48 35.66 7.06 9.48
N VAL A 49 35.70 7.82 8.38
CA VAL A 49 36.22 9.19 8.36
C VAL A 49 35.37 10.08 9.26
N LEU A 50 34.04 10.09 9.09
CA LEU A 50 33.12 10.90 9.88
C LEU A 50 33.21 10.57 11.37
N ALA A 51 33.30 9.28 11.72
CA ALA A 51 33.46 8.84 13.10
C ALA A 51 34.76 9.33 13.75
N LYS A 52 35.89 9.29 13.01
CA LYS A 52 37.19 9.82 13.50
C LYS A 52 37.16 11.32 13.74
N LEU A 53 36.27 12.03 13.04
CA LEU A 53 36.08 13.47 13.17
C LEU A 53 35.02 13.84 14.21
N GLY A 54 34.48 12.86 14.95
CA GLY A 54 33.48 13.09 15.98
C GLY A 54 32.06 13.33 15.44
N VAL A 55 31.84 13.14 14.13
CA VAL A 55 30.50 13.16 13.53
C VAL A 55 29.86 11.80 13.78
N THR A 56 29.02 11.75 14.80
CA THR A 56 28.39 10.52 15.30
C THR A 56 26.87 10.68 15.34
N ALA A 57 26.18 9.53 15.35
CA ALA A 57 24.75 9.47 15.63
C ALA A 57 24.48 9.71 17.13
N ARG A 58 23.21 9.54 17.53
CA ARG A 58 22.81 9.56 18.94
C ARG A 58 23.69 8.57 19.75
N ASP A 59 24.10 9.00 20.94
CA ASP A 59 24.91 8.22 21.89
C ASP A 59 26.37 7.98 21.45
N ASN A 60 26.97 8.93 20.72
CA ASN A 60 28.35 8.86 20.21
C ASN A 60 28.67 7.63 19.35
N GLN A 61 27.66 6.96 18.80
CA GLN A 61 27.89 5.82 17.90
C GLN A 61 28.25 6.28 16.49
N PRO A 62 29.21 5.62 15.80
CA PRO A 62 29.46 5.86 14.38
C PRO A 62 28.16 5.74 13.57
N ILE A 63 27.92 6.66 12.62
CA ILE A 63 26.77 6.56 11.72
C ILE A 63 27.02 5.36 10.82
N SER A 64 26.17 4.32 10.88
CA SER A 64 26.36 3.13 10.06
C SER A 64 26.42 3.49 8.56
N PRO A 65 27.18 2.77 7.72
CA PRO A 65 27.29 3.07 6.28
C PRO A 65 25.93 3.09 5.56
N VAL A 66 24.99 2.24 6.00
CA VAL A 66 23.63 2.17 5.45
C VAL A 66 22.81 3.39 5.86
N THR A 67 22.87 3.79 7.13
CA THR A 67 22.20 4.98 7.65
C THR A 67 22.77 6.24 6.99
N LEU A 68 24.09 6.31 6.82
CA LEU A 68 24.80 7.41 6.16
C LEU A 68 24.35 7.56 4.71
N ARG A 69 24.33 6.46 3.94
CA ARG A 69 23.85 6.46 2.56
C ARG A 69 22.39 6.92 2.49
N SER A 70 21.52 6.35 3.32
CA SER A 70 20.09 6.66 3.30
C SER A 70 19.84 8.12 3.64
N ALA A 71 20.50 8.64 4.68
CA ALA A 71 20.43 10.05 5.05
C ALA A 71 20.98 10.96 3.95
N PHE A 72 22.07 10.58 3.27
CA PHE A 72 22.62 11.36 2.15
C PHE A 72 21.64 11.44 0.98
N PHE A 73 21.00 10.34 0.60
CA PHE A 73 19.98 10.37 -0.45
C PHE A 73 18.76 11.22 -0.06
N LEU A 74 18.31 11.13 1.19
CA LEU A 74 17.18 11.92 1.68
C LEU A 74 17.50 13.42 1.71
N VAL A 75 18.66 13.81 2.26
CA VAL A 75 19.11 15.21 2.26
C VAL A 75 19.34 15.72 0.84
N GLY A 76 19.86 14.90 -0.07
CA GLY A 76 20.05 15.28 -1.47
C GLY A 76 18.75 15.53 -2.23
N ASN A 77 17.69 14.83 -1.86
CA ASN A 77 16.35 15.10 -2.39
C ASN A 77 15.79 16.39 -1.81
N GLU A 78 15.98 16.66 -0.51
CA GLU A 78 15.58 17.92 0.13
C GLU A 78 16.29 19.14 -0.48
N GLU A 79 17.59 19.04 -0.80
CA GLU A 79 18.34 20.14 -1.43
C GLU A 79 18.00 20.33 -2.92
N ARG A 80 17.64 19.27 -3.64
CA ARG A 80 17.12 19.38 -5.02
C ARG A 80 15.76 20.06 -5.09
N ASP A 81 14.93 19.83 -4.08
CA ASP A 81 13.63 20.49 -3.96
C ASP A 81 13.75 21.93 -3.42
N GLY A 82 14.95 22.33 -2.94
CA GLY A 82 15.17 23.60 -2.24
C GLY A 82 16.24 24.54 -2.83
N GLY A 83 16.89 24.21 -3.95
CA GLY A 83 18.12 24.88 -4.38
C GLY A 83 18.26 25.16 -5.88
N ALA A 84 17.45 26.08 -6.40
CA ALA A 84 17.81 26.88 -7.56
C ALA A 84 17.13 28.25 -7.48
N ASP A 85 17.93 29.30 -7.29
CA ASP A 85 17.53 30.69 -7.45
C ASP A 85 17.07 30.92 -8.89
N GLY A 86 15.77 30.79 -9.10
CA GLY A 86 15.01 31.33 -10.21
C GLY A 86 13.69 31.79 -9.63
N GLU A 87 13.39 33.08 -9.75
CA GLU A 87 12.11 33.68 -9.37
C GLU A 87 10.96 33.07 -10.21
N GLU A 88 10.55 31.85 -9.90
CA GLU A 88 9.23 31.32 -10.26
C GLU A 88 8.68 30.50 -9.09
N GLU A 89 7.46 30.83 -8.70
CA GLU A 89 6.71 30.25 -7.59
C GLU A 89 6.61 28.72 -7.70
N GLY A 90 7.22 27.99 -6.77
CA GLY A 90 6.88 26.58 -6.57
C GLY A 90 7.77 25.87 -5.55
N GLY A 91 7.18 25.29 -4.50
CA GLY A 91 7.87 24.26 -3.72
C GLY A 91 7.56 24.16 -2.23
N THR A 92 6.86 25.12 -1.62
CA THR A 92 6.16 24.85 -0.35
C THR A 92 4.71 24.60 -0.67
N THR A 93 4.14 23.50 -0.16
CA THR A 93 2.70 23.23 -0.25
C THR A 93 1.98 24.49 0.23
N PRO A 94 1.18 25.16 -0.61
CA PRO A 94 0.56 26.41 -0.23
C PRO A 94 -0.21 26.21 1.07
N ARG A 95 -0.12 27.17 1.97
CA ARG A 95 -0.79 27.12 3.29
C ARG A 95 -2.27 26.75 3.16
N GLU A 96 -2.92 27.17 2.09
CA GLU A 96 -4.30 26.82 1.73
C GLU A 96 -4.54 25.30 1.58
N THR A 97 -3.60 24.56 1.00
CA THR A 97 -3.70 23.10 0.85
C THR A 97 -3.49 22.39 2.19
N LEU A 98 -2.57 22.88 3.02
CA LEU A 98 -2.39 22.38 4.39
C LEU A 98 -3.61 22.69 5.26
N ASP A 99 -4.19 23.88 5.13
CA ASP A 99 -5.39 24.30 5.85
C ASP A 99 -6.64 23.52 5.38
N ALA A 100 -6.73 23.16 4.09
CA ALA A 100 -7.78 22.29 3.57
C ALA A 100 -7.66 20.86 4.13
N VAL A 101 -6.46 20.28 4.12
CA VAL A 101 -6.21 18.94 4.68
C VAL A 101 -6.44 18.91 6.20
N HIS A 102 -6.02 19.97 6.91
CA HIS A 102 -6.26 20.09 8.34
C HIS A 102 -7.77 20.22 8.67
N ARG A 103 -8.53 21.01 7.90
CA ARG A 103 -10.00 21.09 8.05
C ARG A 103 -10.68 19.75 7.77
N ALA A 104 -10.25 19.04 6.74
CA ALA A 104 -10.74 17.70 6.41
C ALA A 104 -10.51 16.68 7.53
N ALA A 105 -9.29 16.68 8.11
CA ALA A 105 -8.93 15.79 9.21
C ALA A 105 -9.77 16.05 10.47
N LEU A 106 -10.11 17.32 10.73
CA LEU A 106 -10.99 17.69 11.85
C LEU A 106 -12.44 17.28 11.60
N ALA A 107 -12.95 17.44 10.37
CA ALA A 107 -14.31 17.05 10.01
C ALA A 107 -14.53 15.52 10.09
N ALA A 108 -13.52 14.73 9.70
CA ALA A 108 -13.58 13.26 9.76
C ALA A 108 -13.62 12.70 11.21
N GLY A 109 -13.34 13.52 12.22
CA GLY A 109 -13.32 13.13 13.64
C GLY A 109 -14.58 13.51 14.43
N GLN A 110 -15.54 14.22 13.83
CA GLN A 110 -16.80 14.58 14.50
C GLN A 110 -17.89 13.56 14.16
N PRO A 111 -18.59 12.99 15.15
CA PRO A 111 -19.82 12.25 14.89
C PRO A 111 -20.87 13.22 14.32
N ASP A 112 -21.49 12.84 13.20
CA ASP A 112 -22.62 13.55 12.58
C ASP A 112 -23.85 13.50 13.50
N ASP A 113 -23.86 14.32 14.54
CA ASP A 113 -25.03 14.61 15.37
C ASP A 113 -25.35 16.11 15.29
N ALA A 114 -25.80 16.58 14.12
CA ALA A 114 -26.60 17.79 14.00
C ALA A 114 -27.22 17.92 12.59
N GLU A 115 -28.46 18.42 12.57
CA GLU A 115 -29.20 18.92 11.41
C GLU A 115 -30.12 17.93 10.68
N ASP A 116 -31.24 17.58 11.33
CA ASP A 116 -32.56 17.80 10.72
C ASP A 116 -33.65 17.93 11.80
N ALA A 117 -33.82 19.14 12.33
CA ALA A 117 -34.98 19.50 13.16
C ALA A 117 -35.73 20.62 12.45
N ALA A 118 -36.67 20.23 11.60
CA ALA A 118 -37.67 21.11 11.03
C ALA A 118 -38.53 21.74 12.14
N PRO A 119 -39.02 22.98 11.97
CA PRO A 119 -39.86 23.63 12.97
C PRO A 119 -41.24 22.97 13.03
N GLU A 120 -41.62 22.46 14.19
CA GLU A 120 -42.97 21.96 14.46
C GLU A 120 -44.00 23.11 14.45
N PRO A 121 -45.26 22.85 14.02
CA PRO A 121 -46.30 23.86 13.93
C PRO A 121 -46.87 24.21 15.32
N GLU A 122 -47.12 25.50 15.52
CA GLU A 122 -47.79 26.09 16.68
C GLU A 122 -49.14 25.39 16.96
N MET A 123 -49.19 24.59 18.03
CA MET A 123 -50.44 24.21 18.67
C MET A 123 -50.71 25.17 19.83
N SER A 124 -51.77 25.96 19.65
CA SER A 124 -52.38 26.81 20.67
C SER A 124 -52.86 25.99 21.88
N GLU A 125 -52.21 26.19 23.03
CA GLU A 125 -52.74 25.80 24.33
C GLU A 125 -53.62 26.90 24.95
N PRO A 126 -54.68 26.53 25.69
CA PRO A 126 -55.66 27.46 26.22
C PRO A 126 -55.22 28.12 27.54
N GLU A 127 -55.47 29.42 27.64
CA GLU A 127 -55.41 30.23 28.87
C GLU A 127 -56.22 29.61 30.02
N MET A 128 -55.62 29.58 31.21
CA MET A 128 -56.29 29.56 32.51
C MET A 128 -55.36 30.15 33.60
N PRO A 129 -55.90 30.70 34.70
CA PRO A 129 -55.49 31.99 35.23
C PRO A 129 -54.48 31.94 36.39
N GLU A 130 -53.81 33.08 36.57
CA GLU A 130 -52.95 33.45 37.72
C GLU A 130 -53.63 33.26 39.09
N PRO A 131 -52.83 32.98 40.12
CA PRO A 131 -53.07 33.64 41.40
C PRO A 131 -51.80 34.26 42.02
N GLU A 132 -51.95 35.56 42.32
CA GLU A 132 -51.51 36.33 43.49
C GLU A 132 -50.31 35.87 44.34
N THR A 133 -49.28 36.72 44.29
CA THR A 133 -48.44 37.26 45.38
C THR A 133 -48.70 36.79 46.83
N ALA A 134 -47.64 36.30 47.47
CA ALA A 134 -47.36 36.56 48.90
C ALA A 134 -45.86 36.39 49.19
N GLU A 135 -45.18 37.50 49.52
CA GLU A 135 -43.91 37.52 50.28
C GLU A 135 -44.16 36.97 51.71
N PRO A 136 -43.12 36.46 52.39
CA PRO A 136 -42.60 37.29 53.48
C PRO A 136 -41.09 37.16 53.80
N ASP A 137 -40.57 38.31 54.24
CA ASP A 137 -39.62 38.57 55.34
C ASP A 137 -38.37 37.69 55.54
N MET A 138 -37.24 38.34 55.29
CA MET A 138 -35.97 38.08 55.97
C MET A 138 -35.96 38.68 57.39
N PRO A 139 -35.23 38.07 58.32
CA PRO A 139 -34.52 38.84 59.33
C PRO A 139 -33.00 38.76 59.15
N ASP A 140 -32.45 39.97 59.11
CA ASP A 140 -31.07 40.39 59.24
C ASP A 140 -30.45 39.94 60.57
N MET A 141 -29.29 39.27 60.55
CA MET A 141 -28.42 39.11 61.73
C MET A 141 -26.95 39.16 61.30
N ALA A 142 -26.27 40.10 61.94
CA ALA A 142 -24.90 40.53 61.73
C ALA A 142 -23.81 39.60 62.29
N ASP A 143 -22.60 39.86 61.81
CA ASP A 143 -21.28 39.77 62.45
C ASP A 143 -20.91 38.55 63.30
N GLY A 144 -19.89 37.83 62.83
CA GLY A 144 -19.15 36.87 63.64
C GLY A 144 -17.91 36.36 62.93
N ALA A 145 -16.78 37.03 63.18
CA ALA A 145 -15.45 36.57 62.82
C ALA A 145 -15.17 35.17 63.38
N THR A 146 -14.66 34.27 62.54
CA THR A 146 -13.99 33.05 62.99
C THR A 146 -12.78 32.74 62.12
N ASP A 147 -11.64 32.68 62.80
CA ASP A 147 -10.35 32.19 62.34
C ASP A 147 -10.47 30.83 61.65
N GLY A 148 -9.98 30.76 60.41
CA GLY A 148 -9.71 29.51 59.73
C GLY A 148 -8.43 28.86 60.27
N PRO A 149 -8.44 27.58 60.67
CA PRO A 149 -7.24 26.86 61.08
C PRO A 149 -6.31 26.59 59.89
N PRO A 150 -5.00 26.42 60.13
CA PRO A 150 -4.01 26.29 59.06
C PRO A 150 -4.19 25.01 58.25
N GLU A 151 -4.06 25.16 56.94
CA GLU A 151 -3.99 24.13 55.92
C GLU A 151 -2.88 23.12 56.27
N ALA A 152 -3.29 21.93 56.71
CA ALA A 152 -2.39 20.84 57.01
C ALA A 152 -1.80 20.29 55.70
N ALA A 153 -0.48 20.36 55.58
CA ALA A 153 0.28 19.77 54.49
C ALA A 153 -0.05 18.28 54.35
N VAL A 154 -0.52 17.90 53.16
CA VAL A 154 -0.68 16.51 52.75
C VAL A 154 0.72 15.90 52.62
N PRO A 155 1.08 14.84 53.37
CA PRO A 155 2.36 14.18 53.21
C PRO A 155 2.41 13.44 51.87
N GLU A 156 3.52 13.64 51.17
CA GLU A 156 3.93 12.94 49.96
C GLU A 156 3.93 11.40 50.23
N PRO A 157 3.31 10.57 49.38
CA PRO A 157 3.27 9.13 49.61
C PRO A 157 4.67 8.52 49.46
N GLU A 158 5.11 7.79 50.50
CA GLU A 158 6.37 7.04 50.50
C GLU A 158 6.43 6.04 49.33
N PRO A 159 7.59 5.89 48.66
CA PRO A 159 7.76 4.96 47.57
C PRO A 159 7.61 3.52 48.07
N ALA A 160 6.78 2.74 47.36
CA ALA A 160 6.59 1.33 47.63
C ALA A 160 7.93 0.56 47.56
N PRO A 161 8.16 -0.41 48.47
CA PRO A 161 9.42 -1.16 48.50
C PRO A 161 9.60 -1.99 47.22
N GLU A 162 10.83 -2.00 46.70
CA GLU A 162 11.24 -2.83 45.57
C GLU A 162 10.93 -4.31 45.84
N PRO A 163 10.36 -5.03 44.85
CA PRO A 163 10.12 -6.47 44.98
C PRO A 163 11.44 -7.23 45.12
N ALA A 164 11.48 -8.15 46.07
CA ALA A 164 12.62 -9.03 46.33
C ALA A 164 13.03 -9.80 45.06
N PRO A 165 14.34 -10.06 44.86
CA PRO A 165 14.83 -10.77 43.69
C PRO A 165 14.25 -12.18 43.61
N VAL A 166 13.70 -12.51 42.45
CA VAL A 166 13.22 -13.86 42.10
C VAL A 166 14.41 -14.82 42.13
N PRO A 167 14.33 -15.97 42.83
CA PRO A 167 15.42 -16.94 42.88
C PRO A 167 15.70 -17.51 41.49
N GLU A 168 17.00 -17.57 41.17
CA GLU A 168 17.57 -18.15 39.96
C GLU A 168 17.14 -19.62 39.80
N PRO A 169 16.62 -20.04 38.63
CA PRO A 169 16.21 -21.42 38.42
C PRO A 169 17.42 -22.35 38.46
N ALA A 170 17.34 -23.36 39.32
CA ALA A 170 18.34 -24.41 39.47
C ALA A 170 18.62 -25.11 38.14
N ALA A 171 19.92 -25.30 37.85
CA ALA A 171 20.40 -26.02 36.68
C ALA A 171 19.81 -27.43 36.61
N VAL A 172 19.03 -27.70 35.56
CA VAL A 172 18.52 -29.03 35.23
C VAL A 172 19.67 -29.86 34.69
N VAL A 173 19.98 -30.93 35.42
CA VAL A 173 20.91 -31.99 34.98
C VAL A 173 20.32 -32.67 33.74
N PRO A 174 21.05 -32.79 32.62
CA PRO A 174 20.55 -33.48 31.42
C PRO A 174 20.37 -34.97 31.71
N ALA A 175 19.15 -35.46 31.50
CA ALA A 175 18.82 -36.88 31.51
C ALA A 175 19.24 -37.54 30.17
N ASP A 176 19.72 -38.77 30.26
CA ASP A 176 20.18 -39.59 29.14
C ASP A 176 19.11 -39.78 28.04
N PRO A 177 19.52 -39.91 26.77
CA PRO A 177 18.60 -40.11 25.64
C PRO A 177 17.95 -41.50 25.68
N PRO A 178 16.64 -41.61 25.39
CA PRO A 178 15.95 -42.89 25.32
C PRO A 178 16.33 -43.68 24.06
N GLU A 179 16.40 -45.00 24.26
CA GLU A 179 16.82 -46.01 23.30
C GLU A 179 15.94 -46.07 22.03
N GLU A 180 16.66 -46.25 20.92
CA GLU A 180 16.18 -46.37 19.55
C GLU A 180 15.32 -47.63 19.37
N SER A 181 14.02 -47.44 19.17
CA SER A 181 13.07 -48.52 18.90
C SER A 181 13.06 -48.86 17.42
N THR A 182 13.52 -50.06 17.08
CA THR A 182 13.52 -50.64 15.73
C THR A 182 12.09 -50.91 15.22
N PRO A 183 11.70 -50.47 14.01
CA PRO A 183 10.45 -50.91 13.39
C PRO A 183 10.60 -52.28 12.70
N ALA A 184 9.61 -53.15 12.95
CA ALA A 184 9.43 -54.48 12.40
C ALA A 184 9.06 -54.47 10.88
N PRO A 185 9.27 -55.58 10.15
CA PRO A 185 9.28 -55.60 8.68
C PRO A 185 7.89 -55.65 8.03
N VAL A 186 7.77 -54.98 6.88
CA VAL A 186 6.63 -55.01 5.95
C VAL A 186 6.69 -56.28 5.08
N PRO A 187 5.59 -57.04 4.92
CA PRO A 187 5.58 -58.24 4.08
C PRO A 187 5.41 -57.93 2.57
N GLU A 188 6.00 -58.84 1.78
CA GLU A 188 6.19 -58.88 0.33
C GLU A 188 4.91 -58.93 -0.53
N ALA A 189 5.09 -58.46 -1.77
CA ALA A 189 4.17 -58.57 -2.90
C ALA A 189 4.06 -59.98 -3.48
N SER A 190 2.94 -60.30 -4.14
CA SER A 190 2.84 -61.33 -5.18
C SER A 190 1.53 -61.25 -6.00
N PRO A 191 1.46 -61.86 -7.21
CA PRO A 191 0.98 -61.18 -8.42
C PRO A 191 -0.20 -61.86 -9.17
N THR A 192 -0.62 -61.21 -10.27
CA THR A 192 -1.21 -61.80 -11.50
C THR A 192 -2.67 -62.30 -11.47
N GLN A 193 -3.53 -61.71 -12.32
CA GLN A 193 -4.26 -62.41 -13.41
C GLN A 193 -5.13 -61.46 -14.27
N ALA A 194 -4.97 -61.57 -15.59
CA ALA A 194 -5.96 -61.28 -16.63
C ALA A 194 -6.33 -62.64 -17.29
N PRO A 195 -7.23 -62.77 -18.31
CA PRO A 195 -8.19 -61.85 -18.94
C PRO A 195 -9.63 -62.45 -19.04
N LEU A 196 -10.61 -61.74 -19.63
CA LEU A 196 -11.66 -62.28 -20.54
C LEU A 196 -12.53 -61.13 -21.12
N SER A 197 -12.84 -61.20 -22.42
CA SER A 197 -13.65 -60.29 -23.27
C SER A 197 -14.95 -61.02 -23.73
N PRO A 198 -15.86 -60.49 -24.60
CA PRO A 198 -16.39 -59.13 -24.87
C PRO A 198 -17.95 -59.03 -25.05
N ALA A 199 -18.44 -57.79 -25.35
CA ALA A 199 -19.57 -57.38 -26.22
C ALA A 199 -20.85 -56.77 -25.56
N PRO A 200 -21.71 -56.03 -26.30
CA PRO A 200 -21.46 -54.77 -27.03
C PRO A 200 -22.52 -53.66 -26.69
N THR A 201 -22.54 -52.56 -27.46
CA THR A 201 -23.59 -51.49 -27.57
C THR A 201 -23.60 -50.42 -26.44
N LEU A 202 -23.68 -49.10 -26.65
CA LEU A 202 -24.26 -48.24 -27.68
C LEU A 202 -23.50 -46.89 -27.79
N LYS A 203 -23.52 -46.31 -28.99
CA LYS A 203 -23.00 -44.98 -29.35
C LYS A 203 -23.69 -43.84 -28.58
N ALA A 204 -22.90 -42.89 -28.08
CA ALA A 204 -23.28 -41.49 -27.91
C ALA A 204 -22.03 -40.59 -28.10
N PRO A 205 -22.11 -39.44 -28.79
CA PRO A 205 -20.94 -38.61 -29.09
C PRO A 205 -20.57 -37.74 -27.88
N ALA A 206 -19.43 -38.04 -27.26
CA ALA A 206 -18.78 -37.12 -26.32
C ALA A 206 -17.94 -36.11 -27.11
N ALA A 207 -18.28 -34.83 -27.01
CA ALA A 207 -17.43 -33.74 -27.42
C ALA A 207 -16.19 -33.70 -26.51
N HIS A 208 -15.08 -34.23 -27.01
CA HIS A 208 -13.76 -34.00 -26.42
C HIS A 208 -13.40 -32.52 -26.60
N VAL A 209 -13.59 -31.73 -25.55
CA VAL A 209 -12.87 -30.46 -25.38
C VAL A 209 -11.47 -30.84 -24.89
N SER A 210 -10.53 -30.91 -25.82
CA SER A 210 -9.12 -31.05 -25.50
C SER A 210 -8.63 -29.75 -24.87
N THR A 211 -8.41 -29.73 -23.57
CA THR A 211 -7.58 -28.73 -22.89
C THR A 211 -6.13 -28.91 -23.33
N PRO A 212 -5.45 -27.88 -23.87
CA PRO A 212 -4.01 -27.96 -24.11
C PRO A 212 -3.29 -27.93 -22.76
N GLN A 213 -2.56 -29.01 -22.44
CA GLN A 213 -1.54 -28.99 -21.41
C GLN A 213 -0.41 -28.07 -21.90
N ASP A 214 -0.24 -26.93 -21.23
CA ASP A 214 0.88 -26.03 -21.47
C ASP A 214 2.18 -26.71 -21.05
N SER A 215 3.02 -26.97 -22.05
CA SER A 215 4.36 -27.49 -21.91
C SER A 215 5.37 -26.33 -21.99
N THR A 216 6.40 -26.44 -21.17
CA THR A 216 7.47 -25.50 -20.82
C THR A 216 8.36 -25.05 -21.99
N SER A 217 7.80 -24.34 -22.97
CA SER A 217 8.54 -23.83 -24.12
C SER A 217 8.75 -22.31 -24.02
N ASN A 218 9.92 -21.89 -23.50
CA ASN A 218 10.49 -20.54 -23.65
C ASN A 218 10.85 -20.27 -25.12
N ARG A 219 9.85 -20.19 -26.01
CA ARG A 219 10.04 -19.60 -27.33
C ARG A 219 9.62 -18.13 -27.24
N PRO A 220 10.42 -17.18 -27.75
CA PRO A 220 9.96 -15.81 -27.91
C PRO A 220 8.75 -15.82 -28.85
N TRP A 221 7.56 -15.57 -28.29
CA TRP A 221 6.29 -15.60 -29.00
C TRP A 221 6.24 -14.44 -29.99
N LYS A 222 6.47 -14.75 -31.26
CA LYS A 222 6.44 -13.78 -32.35
C LYS A 222 5.05 -13.82 -33.01
N GLY A 223 4.16 -12.95 -32.53
CA GLY A 223 2.93 -12.54 -33.23
C GLY A 223 1.78 -13.55 -33.19
N ASP A 224 0.90 -13.41 -32.20
CA ASP A 224 -0.53 -13.10 -32.40
C ASP A 224 -1.26 -13.30 -31.06
N ARG A 225 -1.78 -12.19 -30.51
CA ARG A 225 -2.67 -12.12 -29.33
C ARG A 225 -2.00 -12.39 -27.97
N MET A 226 -1.31 -11.39 -27.42
CA MET A 226 -0.98 -11.41 -25.99
C MET A 226 -1.93 -10.48 -25.25
N LEU A 227 -2.47 -10.98 -24.14
CA LEU A 227 -3.38 -10.29 -23.24
C LEU A 227 -2.68 -9.07 -22.63
N GLY A 228 -3.46 -8.10 -22.15
CA GLY A 228 -2.99 -6.98 -21.37
C GLY A 228 -2.64 -7.34 -19.92
N THR A 229 -1.95 -6.43 -19.26
CA THR A 229 -1.49 -6.57 -17.88
C THR A 229 -1.96 -5.38 -17.06
N ILE A 230 -2.49 -5.63 -15.86
CA ILE A 230 -2.91 -4.60 -14.92
C ILE A 230 -1.91 -4.54 -13.77
N PHE A 231 -1.48 -3.33 -13.40
CA PHE A 231 -0.71 -3.07 -12.20
C PHE A 231 -1.56 -2.26 -11.22
N VAL A 232 -1.53 -2.65 -9.95
CA VAL A 232 -2.07 -1.85 -8.85
C VAL A 232 -0.89 -1.49 -7.95
N LEU A 233 -0.52 -0.22 -7.94
CA LEU A 233 0.69 0.24 -7.26
C LEU A 233 0.59 1.68 -6.75
N ASN A 234 1.29 1.94 -5.65
CA ASN A 234 1.54 3.22 -5.00
C ASN A 234 2.46 2.92 -3.82
N ASP A 235 3.56 3.65 -3.63
CA ASP A 235 4.47 3.39 -2.51
C ASP A 235 3.82 3.65 -1.14
N ARG A 236 2.78 4.49 -1.07
CA ARG A 236 2.06 4.75 0.18
C ARG A 236 1.28 3.51 0.65
N GLY A 237 1.59 3.02 1.85
CA GLY A 237 0.80 1.98 2.52
C GLY A 237 -0.59 2.46 2.92
N GLY A 238 -1.59 1.58 2.96
CA GLY A 238 -2.93 1.90 3.46
C GLY A 238 -3.89 2.59 2.48
N VAL A 239 -3.45 2.89 1.25
CA VAL A 239 -4.28 3.60 0.25
C VAL A 239 -5.35 2.73 -0.45
N GLY A 240 -5.43 1.44 -0.13
CA GLY A 240 -6.42 0.52 -0.68
C GLY A 240 -5.99 -0.30 -1.90
N LYS A 241 -4.69 -0.48 -2.16
CA LYS A 241 -4.15 -1.33 -3.25
C LYS A 241 -4.73 -2.74 -3.27
N THR A 242 -4.55 -3.47 -2.18
CA THR A 242 -5.09 -4.82 -2.01
C THR A 242 -6.61 -4.87 -2.16
N LEU A 243 -7.34 -3.85 -1.67
CA LEU A 243 -8.80 -3.78 -1.81
C LEU A 243 -9.22 -3.59 -3.27
N LEU A 244 -8.53 -2.70 -4.00
CA LEU A 244 -8.75 -2.49 -5.43
C LEU A 244 -8.45 -3.77 -6.22
N SER A 245 -7.31 -4.42 -5.95
CA SER A 245 -6.94 -5.72 -6.54
C SER A 245 -8.01 -6.78 -6.26
N HIS A 246 -8.55 -6.82 -5.05
CA HIS A 246 -9.63 -7.72 -4.67
C HIS A 246 -10.93 -7.45 -5.47
N HIS A 247 -11.30 -6.18 -5.70
CA HIS A 247 -12.43 -5.85 -6.57
C HIS A 247 -12.20 -6.24 -8.03
N LEU A 248 -10.97 -6.07 -8.55
CA LEU A 248 -10.60 -6.51 -9.89
C LEU A 248 -10.74 -8.03 -10.03
N MET A 249 -10.24 -8.79 -9.06
CA MET A 249 -10.38 -10.25 -9.03
C MET A 249 -11.85 -10.67 -8.99
N ALA A 250 -12.63 -10.13 -8.07
CA ALA A 250 -14.06 -10.46 -7.97
C ALA A 250 -14.83 -10.10 -9.25
N THR A 251 -14.51 -8.96 -9.87
CA THR A 251 -15.10 -8.55 -11.15
C THR A 251 -14.72 -9.53 -12.26
N ALA A 252 -13.43 -9.88 -12.38
CA ALA A 252 -12.96 -10.83 -13.38
C ALA A 252 -13.67 -12.19 -13.26
N MET A 253 -13.79 -12.72 -12.04
CA MET A 253 -14.50 -13.98 -11.78
C MET A 253 -15.97 -13.92 -12.20
N LEU A 254 -16.67 -12.82 -11.88
CA LEU A 254 -18.06 -12.61 -12.29
C LEU A 254 -18.23 -12.47 -13.80
N GLU A 255 -17.21 -11.97 -14.50
CA GLU A 255 -17.19 -11.88 -15.97
C GLU A 255 -16.67 -13.17 -16.64
N GLY A 256 -16.34 -14.21 -15.87
CA GLY A 256 -15.79 -15.46 -16.39
C GLY A 256 -14.38 -15.33 -16.96
N LEU A 257 -13.65 -14.27 -16.58
CA LEU A 257 -12.27 -14.02 -16.98
C LEU A 257 -11.30 -14.72 -16.03
N GLN A 258 -10.31 -15.41 -16.58
CA GLN A 258 -9.25 -16.06 -15.80
C GLN A 258 -8.12 -15.07 -15.54
N LEU A 259 -8.24 -14.31 -14.45
CA LEU A 259 -7.21 -13.39 -13.98
C LEU A 259 -6.28 -14.09 -12.99
N LYS A 260 -5.01 -14.24 -13.35
CA LYS A 260 -3.98 -14.66 -12.39
C LYS A 260 -3.32 -13.45 -11.75
N VAL A 261 -3.06 -13.53 -10.46
CA VAL A 261 -2.48 -12.42 -9.70
C VAL A 261 -1.07 -12.76 -9.27
N VAL A 262 -0.19 -11.77 -9.28
CA VAL A 262 1.13 -11.83 -8.65
C VAL A 262 1.16 -10.76 -7.58
N GLU A 263 1.22 -11.20 -6.32
CA GLU A 263 1.25 -10.34 -5.14
C GLU A 263 2.70 -10.14 -4.70
N TYR A 264 3.21 -8.92 -4.81
CA TYR A 264 4.49 -8.52 -4.27
C TYR A 264 4.27 -7.83 -2.92
N GLU A 265 4.51 -8.53 -1.82
CA GLU A 265 4.26 -8.00 -0.48
C GLU A 265 5.13 -8.71 0.56
N VAL A 266 5.37 -8.06 1.70
CA VAL A 266 6.11 -8.67 2.82
C VAL A 266 5.31 -9.83 3.43
N ASN A 267 4.00 -9.62 3.59
CA ASN A 267 3.05 -10.59 4.15
C ASN A 267 1.93 -10.87 3.15
N GLU A 268 1.68 -12.14 2.85
CA GLU A 268 0.54 -12.58 2.05
C GLU A 268 -0.80 -12.01 2.57
N ARG A 269 -1.58 -11.41 1.67
CA ARG A 269 -2.95 -10.94 1.93
C ARG A 269 -3.91 -11.58 0.95
N LEU A 270 -3.70 -11.36 -0.36
CA LEU A 270 -4.53 -11.94 -1.40
C LEU A 270 -4.29 -13.45 -1.52
N ASN A 271 -3.03 -13.89 -1.44
CA ASN A 271 -2.71 -15.32 -1.49
C ASN A 271 -3.40 -16.09 -0.36
N ARG A 272 -3.44 -15.52 0.86
CA ARG A 272 -4.16 -16.13 1.99
C ARG A 272 -5.66 -16.32 1.73
N LEU A 273 -6.28 -15.39 0.99
CA LEU A 273 -7.72 -15.43 0.71
C LEU A 273 -8.06 -16.37 -0.46
N PHE A 274 -7.27 -16.34 -1.53
CA PHE A 274 -7.59 -17.01 -2.79
C PHE A 274 -6.78 -18.29 -3.06
N GLY A 275 -5.71 -18.52 -2.31
CA GLY A 275 -4.79 -19.64 -2.47
C GLY A 275 -3.76 -19.44 -3.60
N PRO A 276 -2.72 -20.30 -3.62
CA PRO A 276 -1.59 -20.19 -4.55
C PRO A 276 -1.94 -20.48 -6.02
N GLU A 277 -3.08 -21.13 -6.27
CA GLU A 277 -3.55 -21.45 -7.63
C GLU A 277 -4.00 -20.20 -8.40
N VAL A 278 -4.46 -19.18 -7.68
CA VAL A 278 -4.99 -17.93 -8.24
C VAL A 278 -4.00 -16.78 -8.05
N VAL A 279 -3.33 -16.74 -6.89
CA VAL A 279 -2.43 -15.66 -6.51
C VAL A 279 -1.04 -16.23 -6.24
N GLU A 280 -0.06 -15.83 -7.03
CA GLU A 280 1.34 -16.13 -6.77
C GLU A 280 1.91 -15.08 -5.80
N HIS A 281 2.30 -15.48 -4.59
CA HIS A 281 2.96 -14.57 -3.64
C HIS A 281 4.47 -14.52 -3.88
N ARG A 282 4.98 -13.35 -4.27
CA ARG A 282 6.40 -13.04 -4.37
C ARG A 282 6.81 -12.24 -3.16
N ARG A 283 7.29 -12.95 -2.14
CA ARG A 283 7.66 -12.36 -0.86
C ARG A 283 8.83 -11.39 -1.00
N ILE A 284 8.61 -10.15 -0.58
CA ILE A 284 9.69 -9.18 -0.36
C ILE A 284 10.24 -9.41 1.04
N THR A 285 11.46 -9.96 1.13
CA THR A 285 12.13 -10.24 2.41
C THR A 285 13.04 -9.08 2.83
N GLN A 286 13.42 -9.06 4.11
CA GLN A 286 14.48 -8.15 4.57
C GLN A 286 15.84 -8.51 3.93
N ASP A 287 16.06 -9.79 3.63
CA ASP A 287 17.24 -10.24 2.88
C ASP A 287 17.24 -9.75 1.43
N PHE A 288 16.07 -9.62 0.80
CA PHE A 288 15.94 -8.92 -0.48
C PHE A 288 16.37 -7.45 -0.36
N MET A 289 15.97 -6.77 0.72
CA MET A 289 16.44 -5.40 0.99
C MET A 289 17.97 -5.34 1.22
N ASN A 290 18.56 -6.39 1.80
CA ASN A 290 20.01 -6.51 1.99
C ASN A 290 20.76 -6.86 0.67
N MET A 291 20.16 -7.69 -0.18
CA MET A 291 20.67 -8.03 -1.53
C MET A 291 20.73 -6.81 -2.46
N MET A 292 20.01 -5.72 -2.15
CA MET A 292 20.19 -4.43 -2.83
C MET A 292 21.61 -3.84 -2.68
N GLY A 293 22.43 -4.38 -1.75
CA GLY A 293 23.84 -4.03 -1.60
C GLY A 293 24.77 -4.68 -2.63
N SER A 294 24.39 -5.80 -3.26
CA SER A 294 25.25 -6.57 -4.16
C SER A 294 24.99 -6.35 -5.66
N GLY A 295 24.07 -5.46 -6.04
CA GLY A 295 23.81 -5.07 -7.43
C GLY A 295 23.07 -6.13 -8.25
N ASP A 296 23.66 -7.31 -8.44
CA ASP A 296 23.19 -8.33 -9.39
C ASP A 296 21.90 -9.03 -8.93
N GLY A 297 21.81 -9.41 -7.65
CA GLY A 297 20.65 -10.14 -7.12
C GLY A 297 19.33 -9.35 -7.11
N PHE A 298 19.42 -8.01 -7.11
CA PHE A 298 18.24 -7.14 -7.24
C PHE A 298 17.60 -7.27 -8.62
N TYR A 299 18.42 -7.22 -9.68
CA TYR A 299 17.93 -7.30 -11.06
C TYR A 299 17.42 -8.71 -11.36
N GLU A 300 18.13 -9.77 -10.93
CA GLU A 300 17.69 -11.16 -11.12
C GLU A 300 16.31 -11.45 -10.53
N PHE A 301 15.98 -10.87 -9.38
CA PHE A 301 14.66 -11.02 -8.78
C PHE A 301 13.58 -10.39 -9.67
N TRP A 302 13.81 -9.16 -10.12
CA TRP A 302 12.84 -8.42 -10.93
C TRP A 302 12.77 -8.91 -12.37
N ASP A 303 13.83 -9.49 -12.93
CA ASP A 303 13.84 -10.09 -14.27
C ASP A 303 12.80 -11.21 -14.42
N GLN A 304 12.35 -11.81 -13.31
CA GLN A 304 11.25 -12.76 -13.29
C GLN A 304 9.90 -12.15 -13.69
N ILE A 305 9.75 -10.82 -13.65
CA ILE A 305 8.53 -10.14 -14.11
C ILE A 305 8.49 -10.07 -15.64
N GLY A 306 9.63 -9.92 -16.30
CA GLY A 306 9.72 -9.72 -17.75
C GLY A 306 8.97 -10.77 -18.58
N PRO A 307 9.22 -12.08 -18.38
CA PRO A 307 8.47 -13.13 -19.05
C PRO A 307 6.97 -13.12 -18.75
N GLU A 308 6.55 -12.74 -17.53
CA GLU A 308 5.13 -12.63 -17.19
C GLU A 308 4.46 -11.47 -17.92
N LEU A 309 5.15 -10.34 -18.10
CA LEU A 309 4.66 -9.20 -18.87
C LEU A 309 4.41 -9.55 -20.34
N GLN A 310 5.26 -10.40 -20.91
CA GLN A 310 5.06 -10.89 -22.28
C GLN A 310 3.85 -11.82 -22.37
N ARG A 311 3.60 -12.67 -21.37
CA ARG A 311 2.42 -13.55 -21.37
C ARG A 311 1.11 -12.77 -21.27
N GLY A 312 1.09 -11.71 -20.46
CA GLY A 312 -0.11 -10.93 -20.20
C GLY A 312 -1.16 -11.70 -19.39
N GLY A 313 -2.36 -11.13 -19.25
CA GLY A 313 -3.48 -11.75 -18.51
C GLY A 313 -3.23 -11.79 -17.01
N ARG A 314 -2.39 -10.87 -16.51
CA ARG A 314 -1.95 -10.81 -15.13
C ARG A 314 -2.40 -9.52 -14.45
N LEU A 315 -2.67 -9.62 -13.16
CA LEU A 315 -2.75 -8.50 -12.24
C LEU A 315 -1.53 -8.54 -11.31
N PHE A 316 -0.83 -7.43 -11.20
CA PHE A 316 0.26 -7.24 -10.26
C PHE A 316 -0.23 -6.37 -9.10
N ASP A 317 -0.29 -6.93 -7.89
CA ASP A 317 -0.59 -6.19 -6.65
C ASP A 317 0.72 -5.90 -5.93
N PHE A 318 1.10 -4.62 -5.87
CA PHE A 318 2.33 -4.22 -5.18
C PHE A 318 1.99 -3.68 -3.80
N GLY A 319 2.69 -4.15 -2.78
CA GLY A 319 2.63 -3.64 -1.42
C GLY A 319 3.21 -2.24 -1.26
N GLY A 320 3.27 -1.75 -0.02
CA GLY A 320 3.85 -0.45 0.29
C GLY A 320 5.37 -0.40 0.01
N ASN A 321 5.86 0.71 -0.53
CA ASN A 321 7.27 0.98 -0.85
C ASN A 321 7.93 0.01 -1.87
N ILE A 322 7.14 -0.78 -2.60
CA ILE A 322 7.66 -1.75 -3.57
C ILE A 322 7.77 -1.16 -4.98
N SER A 323 6.89 -0.22 -5.32
CA SER A 323 6.78 0.28 -6.69
C SER A 323 8.02 1.06 -7.11
N GLN A 324 8.67 1.77 -6.19
CA GLN A 324 9.95 2.42 -6.46
C GLN A 324 11.01 1.44 -7.02
N TRP A 325 11.10 0.24 -6.46
CA TRP A 325 12.08 -0.76 -6.91
C TRP A 325 11.75 -1.30 -8.29
N PHE A 326 10.48 -1.56 -8.55
CA PHE A 326 10.02 -1.94 -9.87
C PHE A 326 10.37 -0.88 -10.92
N PHE A 327 10.12 0.40 -10.65
CA PHE A 327 10.46 1.47 -11.58
C PHE A 327 11.96 1.58 -11.80
N ASN A 328 12.78 1.47 -10.74
CA ASN A 328 14.24 1.49 -10.87
C ASN A 328 14.74 0.34 -11.75
N TRP A 329 14.18 -0.86 -11.59
CA TRP A 329 14.46 -1.99 -12.49
C TRP A 329 13.99 -1.68 -13.93
N ALA A 330 12.77 -1.19 -14.10
CA ALA A 330 12.20 -0.90 -15.41
C ALA A 330 13.02 0.13 -16.21
N GLU A 331 13.53 1.16 -15.53
CA GLU A 331 14.34 2.22 -16.12
C GLU A 331 15.71 1.73 -16.64
N VAL A 332 16.29 0.68 -16.04
CA VAL A 332 17.64 0.21 -16.37
C VAL A 332 17.69 -1.14 -17.10
N SER A 333 16.66 -1.97 -16.97
CA SER A 333 16.61 -3.33 -17.52
C SER A 333 15.97 -3.42 -18.91
N GLY A 334 15.68 -2.27 -19.55
CA GLY A 334 15.01 -2.23 -20.85
C GLY A 334 13.58 -2.74 -20.77
N PHE A 335 12.75 -2.14 -19.91
CA PHE A 335 11.34 -2.50 -19.77
C PHE A 335 10.58 -2.56 -21.12
N ASP A 336 10.92 -1.64 -22.01
CA ASP A 336 10.43 -1.54 -23.38
C ASP A 336 10.68 -2.81 -24.22
N TYR A 337 11.74 -3.58 -23.92
CA TYR A 337 11.99 -4.88 -24.53
C TYR A 337 10.84 -5.87 -24.30
N TYR A 338 10.19 -5.82 -23.12
CA TYR A 338 9.12 -6.74 -22.76
C TYR A 338 7.74 -6.26 -23.23
N VAL A 339 7.49 -4.95 -23.17
CA VAL A 339 6.14 -4.39 -23.30
C VAL A 339 5.98 -3.35 -24.40
N GLY A 340 7.05 -2.99 -25.12
CA GLY A 340 7.06 -1.89 -26.07
C GLY A 340 6.87 -0.55 -25.37
N GLU A 341 6.05 0.33 -25.94
CA GLU A 341 5.71 1.62 -25.31
C GLU A 341 4.60 1.49 -24.25
N GLY A 342 4.17 0.26 -23.95
CA GLY A 342 3.22 -0.04 -22.89
C GLY A 342 1.76 -0.05 -23.32
N GLU A 343 1.44 -0.14 -24.61
CA GLU A 343 0.05 -0.07 -25.14
C GLU A 343 -0.94 -1.06 -24.51
N ARG A 344 -0.44 -2.14 -23.90
CA ARG A 344 -1.24 -3.21 -23.27
C ARG A 344 -1.18 -3.20 -21.76
N LEU A 345 -0.55 -2.18 -21.19
CA LEU A 345 -0.42 -2.02 -19.75
C LEU A 345 -1.50 -1.06 -19.26
N THR A 346 -2.13 -1.44 -18.17
CA THR A 346 -2.98 -0.53 -17.38
C THR A 346 -2.37 -0.39 -15.99
N PHE A 347 -2.02 0.83 -15.60
CA PHE A 347 -1.56 1.15 -14.26
C PHE A 347 -2.68 1.84 -13.50
N MET A 348 -3.13 1.22 -12.41
CA MET A 348 -4.10 1.77 -11.48
C MET A 348 -3.39 2.23 -10.21
N VAL A 349 -3.47 3.54 -9.94
CA VAL A 349 -2.77 4.19 -8.82
C VAL A 349 -3.82 4.67 -7.81
N PRO A 350 -4.12 3.87 -6.76
CA PRO A 350 -5.03 4.30 -5.72
C PRO A 350 -4.40 5.36 -4.82
N VAL A 351 -5.18 6.39 -4.51
CA VAL A 351 -4.82 7.48 -3.59
C VAL A 351 -5.96 7.73 -2.60
N THR A 352 -5.64 8.23 -1.41
CA THR A 352 -6.61 8.80 -0.47
C THR A 352 -6.41 10.31 -0.37
N VAL A 353 -7.28 10.99 0.36
CA VAL A 353 -7.19 12.45 0.62
C VAL A 353 -5.99 12.86 1.50
N ASP A 354 -5.20 11.90 2.00
CA ASP A 354 -3.94 12.14 2.72
C ASP A 354 -2.90 12.78 1.80
N LEU A 355 -2.29 13.88 2.23
CA LEU A 355 -1.36 14.66 1.40
C LEU A 355 -0.18 13.81 0.88
N ALA A 356 0.37 12.94 1.73
CA ALA A 356 1.45 12.04 1.33
C ALA A 356 0.97 11.04 0.26
N SER A 357 -0.25 10.52 0.40
CA SER A 357 -0.86 9.65 -0.62
C SER A 357 -1.05 10.35 -1.96
N LEU A 358 -1.53 11.60 -1.95
CA LEU A 358 -1.75 12.38 -3.17
C LEU A 358 -0.43 12.65 -3.88
N SER A 359 0.58 13.14 -3.14
CA SER A 359 1.91 13.43 -3.68
C SER A 359 2.58 12.18 -4.27
N THR A 360 2.62 11.07 -3.51
CA THR A 360 3.23 9.82 -4.00
C THR A 360 2.47 9.26 -5.21
N GLY A 361 1.14 9.34 -5.22
CA GLY A 361 0.32 8.89 -6.35
C GLY A 361 0.58 9.68 -7.64
N MET A 362 0.70 11.00 -7.54
CA MET A 362 1.01 11.87 -8.69
C MET A 362 2.39 11.59 -9.26
N ASN A 363 3.41 11.50 -8.39
CA ASN A 363 4.77 11.15 -8.82
C ASN A 363 4.82 9.76 -9.48
N THR A 364 4.01 8.82 -8.98
CA THR A 364 3.90 7.48 -9.57
C THR A 364 3.35 7.52 -10.99
N LEU A 365 2.30 8.31 -11.25
CA LEU A 365 1.72 8.49 -12.59
C LEU A 365 2.70 9.11 -13.59
N GLU A 366 3.56 10.03 -13.13
CA GLU A 366 4.60 10.66 -13.94
C GLU A 366 5.73 9.69 -14.29
N ARG A 367 6.16 8.85 -13.33
CA ARG A 367 7.13 7.79 -13.58
C ARG A 367 6.61 6.76 -14.59
N ILE A 368 5.33 6.39 -14.49
CA ILE A 368 4.67 5.50 -15.46
C ILE A 368 4.75 6.11 -16.87
N ALA A 369 4.49 7.41 -17.02
CA ALA A 369 4.57 8.09 -18.31
C ALA A 369 5.96 8.01 -18.96
N THR A 370 7.00 8.01 -18.12
CA THR A 370 8.39 7.89 -18.57
C THR A 370 8.71 6.48 -19.07
N ILE A 371 8.34 5.44 -18.30
CA ILE A 371 8.71 4.05 -18.65
C ILE A 371 7.75 3.37 -19.64
N ALA A 372 6.51 3.86 -19.74
CA ALA A 372 5.45 3.26 -20.52
C ALA A 372 4.51 4.35 -21.07
N PRO A 373 4.98 5.17 -22.03
CA PRO A 373 4.29 6.39 -22.45
C PRO A 373 2.91 6.17 -23.09
N LYS A 374 2.63 4.97 -23.61
CA LYS A 374 1.32 4.59 -24.17
C LYS A 374 0.50 3.70 -23.25
N ALA A 375 0.95 3.46 -22.03
CA ALA A 375 0.16 2.72 -21.05
C ALA A 375 -1.07 3.52 -20.62
N LYS A 376 -2.17 2.80 -20.38
CA LYS A 376 -3.34 3.37 -19.76
C LYS A 376 -3.03 3.67 -18.30
N ARG A 377 -3.21 4.92 -17.89
CA ARG A 377 -2.96 5.39 -16.53
C ARG A 377 -4.30 5.74 -15.89
N VAL A 378 -4.59 5.12 -14.75
CA VAL A 378 -5.86 5.29 -14.02
C VAL A 378 -5.55 5.75 -12.60
N LEU A 379 -5.97 6.95 -12.26
CA LEU A 379 -5.98 7.44 -10.88
C LEU A 379 -7.24 6.92 -10.19
N VAL A 380 -7.07 6.23 -9.05
CA VAL A 380 -8.19 5.67 -8.28
C VAL A 380 -8.37 6.48 -7.00
N GLU A 381 -9.38 7.33 -6.95
CA GLU A 381 -9.71 8.14 -5.78
C GLU A 381 -10.44 7.29 -4.73
N ASN A 382 -9.70 6.76 -3.75
CA ASN A 382 -10.24 5.96 -2.66
C ASN A 382 -10.73 6.86 -1.52
N GLY A 383 -12.05 7.02 -1.43
CA GLY A 383 -12.71 7.89 -0.45
C GLY A 383 -12.75 7.36 0.98
N PHE A 384 -12.01 6.29 1.31
CA PHE A 384 -12.02 5.70 2.65
C PHE A 384 -11.61 6.68 3.77
N SER A 385 -10.74 7.64 3.47
CA SER A 385 -10.28 8.66 4.42
C SER A 385 -11.04 9.99 4.33
N GLY A 386 -12.10 10.07 3.50
CA GLY A 386 -12.88 11.27 3.28
C GLY A 386 -13.18 11.53 1.79
N PRO A 387 -14.15 12.42 1.50
CA PRO A 387 -14.54 12.74 0.13
C PRO A 387 -13.48 13.61 -0.57
N PHE A 388 -13.26 13.39 -1.87
CA PHE A 388 -12.31 14.19 -2.66
C PHE A 388 -12.82 15.58 -3.03
N SER A 389 -14.14 15.84 -2.90
CA SER A 389 -14.73 17.16 -3.15
C SER A 389 -14.15 18.27 -2.26
N GLN A 390 -13.61 17.92 -1.10
CA GLN A 390 -12.91 18.88 -0.24
C GLN A 390 -11.60 19.40 -0.83
N LEU A 391 -11.12 18.78 -1.91
CA LEU A 391 -9.87 19.12 -2.59
C LEU A 391 -10.11 19.85 -3.91
N ASP A 392 -11.35 20.20 -4.28
CA ASP A 392 -11.68 20.77 -5.59
C ASP A 392 -10.90 22.06 -5.92
N ASP A 393 -10.59 22.88 -4.90
CA ASP A 393 -9.80 24.12 -5.05
C ASP A 393 -8.28 23.93 -4.85
N SER A 394 -7.84 22.70 -4.58
CA SER A 394 -6.44 22.40 -4.23
C SER A 394 -5.52 22.29 -5.45
N GLN A 395 -4.21 22.32 -5.20
CA GLN A 395 -3.20 22.00 -6.23
C GLN A 395 -3.36 20.60 -6.80
N TYR A 396 -3.81 19.65 -5.97
CA TYR A 396 -4.13 18.29 -6.42
C TYR A 396 -5.21 18.29 -7.49
N ALA A 397 -6.31 19.03 -7.29
CA ALA A 397 -7.39 19.09 -8.27
C ALA A 397 -6.93 19.73 -9.59
N ARG A 398 -6.11 20.77 -9.53
CA ARG A 398 -5.51 21.40 -10.72
C ARG A 398 -4.59 20.44 -11.47
N ARG A 399 -3.67 19.75 -10.79
CA ARG A 399 -2.78 18.77 -11.41
C ARG A 399 -3.55 17.57 -11.97
N LYS A 400 -4.57 17.09 -11.24
CA LYS A 400 -5.48 16.03 -11.71
C LYS A 400 -6.16 16.45 -13.01
N ALA A 401 -6.74 17.65 -13.07
CA ALA A 401 -7.38 18.16 -14.28
C ALA A 401 -6.39 18.23 -15.46
N GLU A 402 -5.17 18.72 -15.22
CA GLU A 402 -4.13 18.76 -16.24
C GLU A 402 -3.78 17.36 -16.77
N MET A 403 -3.54 16.39 -15.88
CA MET A 403 -3.23 15.01 -16.27
C MET A 403 -4.37 14.36 -17.07
N VAL A 404 -5.63 14.64 -16.72
CA VAL A 404 -6.80 14.14 -17.44
C VAL A 404 -6.88 14.75 -18.84
N GLU A 405 -6.81 16.07 -18.95
CA GLU A 405 -7.03 16.78 -20.21
C GLU A 405 -5.86 16.65 -21.18
N ARG A 406 -4.62 16.75 -20.69
CA ARG A 406 -3.42 16.83 -21.53
C ARG A 406 -2.73 15.49 -21.70
N GLU A 407 -2.78 14.65 -20.68
CA GLU A 407 -2.00 13.41 -20.64
C GLU A 407 -2.87 12.14 -20.75
N GLY A 408 -4.20 12.29 -20.78
CA GLY A 408 -5.15 11.19 -20.94
C GLY A 408 -5.22 10.24 -19.74
N VAL A 409 -4.89 10.73 -18.53
CA VAL A 409 -5.11 9.94 -17.30
C VAL A 409 -6.61 9.79 -17.07
N GLU A 410 -7.06 8.56 -16.82
CA GLU A 410 -8.45 8.29 -16.43
C GLU A 410 -8.59 8.38 -14.92
N VAL A 411 -9.75 8.82 -14.43
CA VAL A 411 -10.03 8.90 -12.99
C VAL A 411 -11.26 8.05 -12.68
N ILE A 412 -11.14 7.17 -11.70
CA ILE A 412 -12.28 6.44 -11.13
C ILE A 412 -12.36 6.71 -9.63
N SER A 413 -13.58 6.75 -9.11
CA SER A 413 -13.83 6.90 -7.68
C SER A 413 -14.16 5.55 -7.04
N MET A 414 -13.52 5.26 -5.91
CA MET A 414 -13.85 4.14 -5.04
C MET A 414 -14.41 4.69 -3.73
N ALA A 415 -15.73 4.82 -3.68
CA ALA A 415 -16.43 5.27 -2.48
C ALA A 415 -16.23 4.26 -1.33
N PRO A 416 -16.19 4.71 -0.06
CA PRO A 416 -16.14 3.81 1.08
C PRO A 416 -17.43 2.98 1.18
N CYS A 417 -17.29 1.72 1.60
CA CYS A 417 -18.46 0.91 1.98
C CYS A 417 -18.98 1.37 3.35
N THR A 418 -20.15 2.01 3.37
CA THR A 418 -20.79 2.55 4.59
C THR A 418 -21.68 1.53 5.30
N ALA A 419 -21.72 0.28 4.83
CA ALA A 419 -22.56 -0.74 5.41
C ALA A 419 -22.12 -1.05 6.86
N PRO A 420 -23.04 -1.08 7.84
CA PRO A 420 -22.69 -1.42 9.24
C PRO A 420 -22.00 -2.79 9.40
N ALA A 421 -22.31 -3.73 8.49
CA ALA A 421 -21.68 -5.02 8.42
C ALA A 421 -20.20 -5.00 8.04
N TRP A 422 -19.76 -3.98 7.29
CA TRP A 422 -18.50 -4.03 6.55
C TRP A 422 -17.28 -4.27 7.43
N ALA A 423 -17.23 -3.65 8.62
CA ALA A 423 -16.14 -3.83 9.57
C ALA A 423 -15.92 -5.31 9.98
N ARG A 424 -16.97 -6.14 9.95
CA ARG A 424 -16.89 -7.59 10.24
C ARG A 424 -16.58 -8.43 9.00
N LEU A 425 -16.67 -7.84 7.80
CA LEU A 425 -16.54 -8.52 6.52
C LEU A 425 -15.19 -8.26 5.82
N THR A 426 -14.35 -7.37 6.35
CA THR A 426 -13.05 -6.99 5.76
C THR A 426 -12.06 -8.14 5.58
N GLY A 427 -12.22 -9.24 6.32
CA GLY A 427 -11.43 -10.46 6.18
C GLY A 427 -12.02 -11.51 5.23
N HIS A 428 -13.20 -11.28 4.68
CA HIS A 428 -13.86 -12.21 3.75
C HIS A 428 -13.53 -11.87 2.30
N ARG A 429 -13.67 -12.86 1.42
CA ARG A 429 -13.58 -12.59 -0.01
C ARG A 429 -14.78 -11.79 -0.50
N ILE A 430 -14.55 -10.83 -1.39
CA ILE A 430 -15.61 -9.98 -1.94
C ILE A 430 -16.63 -10.80 -2.72
N ASP A 431 -16.21 -11.85 -3.43
CA ASP A 431 -17.12 -12.73 -4.16
C ASP A 431 -17.99 -13.58 -3.22
N GLU A 432 -17.47 -13.96 -2.05
CA GLU A 432 -18.26 -14.62 -1.00
C GLU A 432 -19.24 -13.64 -0.35
N VAL A 433 -18.78 -12.43 -0.01
CA VAL A 433 -19.61 -11.36 0.55
C VAL A 433 -20.76 -11.02 -0.40
N ALA A 434 -20.53 -11.02 -1.71
CA ALA A 434 -21.56 -10.79 -2.71
C ALA A 434 -22.69 -11.84 -2.66
N GLN A 435 -22.38 -13.07 -2.22
CA GLN A 435 -23.31 -14.20 -2.14
C GLN A 435 -23.93 -14.38 -0.74
N MET A 436 -23.50 -13.62 0.26
CA MET A 436 -24.02 -13.76 1.62
C MET A 436 -25.51 -13.44 1.70
N THR A 437 -26.21 -14.24 2.51
CA THR A 437 -27.62 -14.02 2.82
C THR A 437 -27.78 -13.20 4.09
N ARG A 438 -29.02 -12.75 4.36
CA ARG A 438 -29.35 -12.08 5.62
C ARG A 438 -29.05 -12.99 6.80
N GLU A 439 -29.39 -14.27 6.67
CA GLU A 439 -29.17 -15.30 7.68
C GLU A 439 -27.69 -15.47 8.01
N ASP A 440 -26.80 -15.34 7.01
CA ASP A 440 -25.35 -15.41 7.24
C ASP A 440 -24.84 -14.22 8.04
N LEU A 441 -25.29 -13.00 7.75
CA LEU A 441 -24.93 -11.83 8.56
C LEU A 441 -25.52 -11.89 9.98
N VAL A 442 -26.69 -12.51 10.16
CA VAL A 442 -27.26 -12.75 11.50
C VAL A 442 -26.39 -13.72 12.30
N LYS A 443 -25.84 -14.77 11.67
CA LYS A 443 -24.88 -15.68 12.33
C LYS A 443 -23.59 -14.96 12.75
N LEU A 444 -23.22 -13.87 12.06
CA LEU A 444 -22.12 -12.98 12.43
C LEU A 444 -22.50 -11.97 13.53
N GLY A 445 -23.66 -12.13 14.16
CA GLY A 445 -24.11 -11.36 15.32
C GLY A 445 -24.88 -10.08 14.97
N MET A 446 -25.34 -9.90 13.73
CA MET A 446 -26.18 -8.75 13.37
C MET A 446 -27.65 -9.02 13.65
N THR A 447 -28.38 -7.96 14.00
CA THR A 447 -29.85 -8.05 14.03
C THR A 447 -30.39 -8.16 12.60
N PRO A 448 -31.53 -8.85 12.38
CA PRO A 448 -32.08 -9.01 11.03
C PRO A 448 -32.28 -7.69 10.26
N PRO A 449 -32.76 -6.57 10.86
CA PRO A 449 -32.86 -5.29 10.15
C PRO A 449 -31.49 -4.72 9.72
N VAL A 450 -30.46 -4.83 10.56
CA VAL A 450 -29.10 -4.34 10.25
C VAL A 450 -28.48 -5.18 9.15
N ALA A 451 -28.65 -6.51 9.20
CA ALA A 451 -28.21 -7.42 8.15
C ALA A 451 -28.84 -7.05 6.79
N SER A 452 -30.17 -6.87 6.75
CA SER A 452 -30.88 -6.49 5.53
C SER A 452 -30.39 -5.17 4.93
N ARG A 453 -30.26 -4.10 5.74
CA ARG A 453 -29.76 -2.81 5.24
C ARG A 453 -28.31 -2.90 4.76
N SER A 454 -27.48 -3.67 5.47
CA SER A 454 -26.07 -3.85 5.10
C SER A 454 -25.91 -4.53 3.74
N LEU A 455 -26.71 -5.57 3.45
CA LEU A 455 -26.65 -6.26 2.16
C LEU A 455 -27.03 -5.34 0.99
N ILE A 456 -28.04 -4.49 1.17
CA ILE A 456 -28.44 -3.51 0.14
C ILE A 456 -27.26 -2.58 -0.18
N ILE A 457 -26.64 -2.00 0.85
CA ILE A 457 -25.51 -1.07 0.69
C ILE A 457 -24.30 -1.78 0.06
N ILE A 458 -23.95 -2.98 0.54
CA ILE A 458 -22.84 -3.77 0.01
C ILE A 458 -23.08 -4.11 -1.47
N HIS A 459 -24.27 -4.60 -1.83
CA HIS A 459 -24.58 -4.95 -3.21
C HIS A 459 -24.55 -3.75 -4.15
N GLU A 460 -24.98 -2.57 -3.70
CA GLU A 460 -24.85 -1.33 -4.48
C GLU A 460 -23.39 -0.94 -4.68
N TRP A 461 -22.61 -0.97 -3.60
CA TRP A 461 -21.18 -0.66 -3.61
C TRP A 461 -20.40 -1.58 -4.54
N LEU A 462 -20.64 -2.90 -4.44
CA LEU A 462 -20.02 -3.90 -5.33
C LEU A 462 -20.43 -3.71 -6.79
N ARG A 463 -21.70 -3.36 -7.05
CA ARG A 463 -22.19 -3.11 -8.41
C ARG A 463 -21.50 -1.90 -9.03
N THR A 464 -21.40 -0.80 -8.28
CA THR A 464 -20.74 0.44 -8.71
C THR A 464 -19.27 0.18 -9.04
N MET A 465 -18.54 -0.49 -8.15
CA MET A 465 -17.14 -0.86 -8.39
C MET A 465 -16.99 -1.76 -9.60
N ARG A 466 -17.86 -2.76 -9.77
CA ARG A 466 -17.84 -3.64 -10.94
C ARG A 466 -18.04 -2.86 -12.24
N GLN A 467 -18.99 -1.93 -12.28
CA GLN A 467 -19.25 -1.10 -13.46
C GLN A 467 -18.06 -0.21 -13.80
N ALA A 468 -17.38 0.35 -12.79
CA ALA A 468 -16.19 1.16 -12.97
C ALA A 468 -14.99 0.34 -13.46
N LEU A 469 -14.80 -0.90 -12.96
CA LEU A 469 -13.61 -1.70 -13.24
C LEU A 469 -13.72 -2.60 -14.48
N SER A 470 -14.94 -3.01 -14.85
CA SER A 470 -15.22 -3.89 -15.99
C SER A 470 -14.57 -3.44 -17.30
N PRO A 471 -14.60 -2.14 -17.70
CA PRO A 471 -13.96 -1.69 -18.93
C PRO A 471 -12.47 -2.01 -19.00
N TYR A 472 -11.74 -1.85 -17.88
CA TYR A 472 -10.29 -2.10 -17.84
C TYR A 472 -9.95 -3.58 -17.91
N LEU A 473 -10.73 -4.42 -17.24
CA LEU A 473 -10.59 -5.87 -17.34
C LEU A 473 -10.91 -6.35 -18.75
N ARG A 474 -12.02 -5.89 -19.33
CA ARG A 474 -12.35 -6.23 -20.71
C ARG A 474 -11.30 -5.73 -21.66
N ASP A 475 -10.76 -4.53 -21.52
CA ASP A 475 -9.69 -4.03 -22.38
C ASP A 475 -8.42 -4.88 -22.24
N ALA A 476 -8.02 -5.23 -21.01
CA ALA A 476 -6.88 -6.12 -20.78
C ALA A 476 -7.10 -7.53 -21.35
N PHE A 477 -8.33 -8.04 -21.40
CA PHE A 477 -8.62 -9.39 -21.92
C PHE A 477 -9.12 -9.42 -23.36
N ASN A 478 -9.56 -8.28 -23.89
CA ASN A 478 -9.97 -8.12 -25.27
C ASN A 478 -8.71 -8.01 -26.10
N GLN A 479 -8.60 -8.94 -27.04
CA GLN A 479 -7.53 -8.99 -28.02
C GLN A 479 -7.67 -7.78 -28.95
N SER A 480 -7.17 -6.61 -28.56
CA SER A 480 -6.97 -5.53 -29.51
C SER A 480 -5.95 -6.03 -30.53
N ALA A 481 -6.43 -6.39 -31.72
CA ALA A 481 -5.57 -6.59 -32.87
C ALA A 481 -4.68 -5.35 -32.97
N GLY A 482 -3.36 -5.53 -32.81
CA GLY A 482 -2.42 -4.45 -33.04
C GLY A 482 -2.69 -3.81 -34.39
N PRO A 483 -2.38 -2.51 -34.59
CA PRO A 483 -2.62 -1.84 -35.86
C PRO A 483 -2.00 -2.69 -36.96
N ALA A 484 -2.85 -3.21 -37.85
CA ALA A 484 -2.45 -4.13 -38.90
C ALA A 484 -1.24 -3.53 -39.61
N ALA A 485 -0.07 -4.17 -39.42
CA ALA A 485 1.14 -3.80 -40.12
C ALA A 485 0.78 -3.83 -41.61
N LYS A 486 0.72 -2.65 -42.24
CA LYS A 486 0.52 -2.53 -43.67
C LYS A 486 1.66 -3.31 -44.33
N THR A 487 1.37 -4.53 -44.75
CA THR A 487 2.18 -5.31 -45.67
C THR A 487 2.10 -4.61 -47.03
N GLY A 488 2.86 -3.53 -47.18
CA GLY A 488 3.13 -2.88 -48.44
C GLY A 488 3.90 -3.85 -49.33
N ALA A 489 3.19 -4.43 -50.28
CA ALA A 489 3.68 -5.35 -51.29
C ALA A 489 4.91 -4.80 -52.02
N ARG A 490 6.01 -5.57 -51.99
CA ARG A 490 7.01 -5.52 -53.08
C ARG A 490 6.37 -6.18 -54.30
N GLN A 491 5.83 -5.37 -55.21
CA GLN A 491 5.66 -5.80 -56.59
C GLN A 491 7.06 -5.91 -57.22
N GLY A 492 7.51 -7.15 -57.40
CA GLY A 492 8.62 -7.47 -58.28
C GLY A 492 8.15 -7.35 -59.73
N ALA A 493 8.86 -6.52 -60.50
CA ALA A 493 8.81 -6.55 -61.95
C ALA A 493 9.57 -7.78 -62.45
N LEU A 494 8.90 -8.62 -63.24
CA LEU A 494 9.46 -9.40 -64.35
C LEU A 494 8.40 -9.48 -65.45
#